data_AF-A0A968BVM5-F1
#
_entry.id   AF-A0A968BVM5-F1
#
_cell.length_a   1.000
_cell.length_b   1.000
_cell.length_c   1.000
_cell.angle_alpha   90.00
_cell.angle_beta   90.00
_cell.angle_gamma   90.00
#
_symmetry.space_group_name_H-M   'P 1'
#
loop_
_entity.id
_entity.type
_entity.pdbx_description
1 polymer ?
#
loop_
_entity_poly.entity_id
_entity_poly.type
_entity_poly.pdbx_seq_one_letter_code
_entity_poly.pdbx_strand_id
1 'polypeptide(L)'
;EEHDFFALLRELYVSGIRFAAEHPEYEAISKNLFENKDGPLYKELMAENLPSAYEFFEALLENAVARGEVRADLDTKMLAYMLVPMNAHFVEYYMEHVGNDYDEGLVDALDQFVDLLRSGIGRD
;
A
#
# COMPACT_ATOMS: atom_id res chain seq x y z
N GLU A 1 2.26 -20.91 10.52
CA GLU A 1 1.20 -19.96 10.90
C GLU A 1 0.77 -19.29 9.62
N GLU A 2 -0.47 -19.47 9.18
CA GLU A 2 -0.95 -18.84 7.95
C GLU A 2 -0.93 -17.33 8.14
N HIS A 3 -0.10 -16.64 7.35
CA HIS A 3 0.08 -15.19 7.38
C HIS A 3 -1.30 -14.51 7.42
N ASP A 4 -1.59 -13.80 8.50
CA ASP A 4 -2.78 -12.96 8.61
C ASP A 4 -2.74 -11.82 7.57
N PHE A 5 -3.88 -11.18 7.36
CA PHE A 5 -4.00 -10.07 6.40
C PHE A 5 -2.89 -9.00 6.55
N PHE A 6 -2.52 -8.66 7.78
CA PHE A 6 -1.52 -7.63 8.05
C PHE A 6 -0.10 -8.10 7.73
N ALA A 7 0.22 -9.37 8.00
CA ALA A 7 1.47 -9.98 7.60
C ALA A 7 1.57 -10.08 6.07
N LEU A 8 0.47 -10.43 5.39
CA LEU A 8 0.40 -10.42 3.92
C LEU A 8 0.60 -9.00 3.36
N LEU A 9 -0.07 -8.01 3.95
CA LEU A 9 0.03 -6.60 3.55
C LEU A 9 1.47 -6.09 3.70
N ARG A 10 2.11 -6.41 4.82
CA ARG A 10 3.52 -6.09 5.07
C ARG A 10 4.42 -6.71 4.00
N GLU A 11 4.27 -8.01 3.74
CA GLU A 11 5.13 -8.70 2.77
C GLU A 11 4.93 -8.17 1.35
N LEU A 12 3.69 -7.82 0.97
CA LEU A 12 3.39 -7.18 -0.31
C LEU A 12 4.17 -5.86 -0.47
N TYR A 13 4.17 -5.02 0.57
CA TYR A 13 4.86 -3.73 0.53
C TYR A 13 6.38 -3.88 0.61
N VAL A 14 6.90 -4.75 1.49
CA VAL A 14 8.34 -5.08 1.54
C VAL A 14 8.84 -5.60 0.19
N SER A 15 8.05 -6.44 -0.49
CA SER A 15 8.40 -6.93 -1.83
C SER A 15 8.48 -5.80 -2.85
N GLY A 16 7.55 -4.84 -2.80
CA GLY A 16 7.58 -3.64 -3.65
C GLY A 16 8.79 -2.74 -3.38
N ILE A 17 9.15 -2.53 -2.10
CA ILE A 17 10.32 -1.75 -1.70
C ILE A 17 11.60 -2.42 -2.19
N ARG A 18 11.75 -3.73 -1.99
CA ARG A 18 12.90 -4.50 -2.48
C ARG A 18 13.01 -4.44 -3.99
N PHE A 19 11.88 -4.59 -4.71
CA PHE A 19 11.86 -4.48 -6.16
C PHE A 19 12.36 -3.11 -6.64
N ALA A 20 11.91 -2.02 -6.01
CA ALA A 20 12.37 -0.67 -6.34
C ALA A 20 13.88 -0.50 -6.06
N ALA A 21 14.38 -1.03 -4.95
CA ALA A 21 15.80 -0.98 -4.60
C ALA A 21 16.69 -1.82 -5.54
N GLU A 22 16.19 -2.97 -6.01
CA GLU A 22 16.90 -3.88 -6.92
C GLU A 22 16.84 -3.44 -8.39
N HIS A 23 15.85 -2.62 -8.76
CA HIS A 23 15.61 -2.15 -10.13
C HIS A 23 15.49 -0.61 -10.21
N PRO A 24 16.61 0.12 -10.03
CA PRO A 24 16.60 1.59 -9.99
C PRO A 24 16.09 2.24 -11.29
N GLU A 25 16.16 1.56 -12.43
CA GLU A 25 15.58 2.05 -13.68
C GLU A 25 14.04 2.14 -13.64
N TYR A 26 13.37 1.24 -12.92
CA TYR A 26 11.92 1.25 -12.76
C TYR A 26 11.48 2.23 -11.67
N GLU A 27 12.29 2.35 -10.61
CA GLU A 27 12.14 3.41 -9.60
C GLU A 27 12.17 4.79 -10.28
N ALA A 28 13.18 5.08 -11.09
CA ALA A 28 13.32 6.35 -11.79
C ALA A 28 12.11 6.67 -12.72
N ILE A 29 11.55 5.65 -13.39
CA ILE A 29 10.33 5.81 -14.21
C ILE A 29 9.14 6.18 -13.32
N SER A 30 8.92 5.44 -12.23
CA SER A 30 7.82 5.72 -11.30
C SER A 30 7.96 7.11 -10.66
N LYS A 31 9.17 7.50 -10.26
CA LYS A 31 9.46 8.83 -9.70
C LYS A 31 9.12 9.95 -10.67
N ASN A 32 9.56 9.84 -11.93
CA ASN A 32 9.25 10.83 -12.96
C ASN A 32 7.73 10.93 -13.20
N LEU A 33 7.04 9.78 -13.21
CA LEU A 33 5.60 9.73 -13.32
C LEU A 33 4.91 10.44 -12.13
N PHE A 34 5.41 10.24 -10.90
CA PHE A 34 4.92 10.91 -9.69
C PHE A 34 5.29 12.39 -9.60
N GLU A 35 6.37 12.87 -10.22
CA GLU A 35 6.68 14.31 -10.29
C GLU A 35 5.67 15.06 -11.18
N ASN A 36 4.94 14.34 -12.03
CA ASN A 36 3.95 14.90 -12.96
C ASN A 36 2.55 14.29 -12.76
N LYS A 37 2.07 14.21 -11.51
CA LYS A 37 0.74 13.61 -11.17
C LYS A 37 -0.44 14.30 -11.86
N ASP A 38 -0.28 15.57 -12.20
CA ASP A 38 -1.31 16.35 -12.89
C ASP A 38 -1.31 16.16 -14.41
N GLY A 39 -0.28 15.51 -14.96
CA GLY A 39 -0.12 15.25 -16.37
C GLY A 39 -1.16 14.27 -16.93
N PRO A 40 -1.46 14.34 -18.23
CA PRO A 40 -2.45 13.49 -18.87
C PRO A 40 -2.08 12.00 -18.79
N LEU A 41 -0.79 11.67 -18.94
CA LEU A 41 -0.30 10.28 -18.84
C LEU A 41 -0.54 9.68 -17.46
N TYR A 42 -0.24 10.42 -16.38
CA TYR A 42 -0.50 9.95 -15.02
C TYR A 42 -1.99 9.70 -14.81
N LYS A 43 -2.84 10.64 -15.22
CA LYS A 43 -4.30 10.54 -15.07
C LYS A 43 -4.88 9.37 -15.85
N GLU A 44 -4.40 9.13 -17.06
CA GLU A 44 -4.78 7.97 -17.89
C GLU A 44 -4.39 6.66 -17.22
N LEU A 45 -3.12 6.52 -16.81
CA LEU A 45 -2.64 5.32 -16.12
C LEU A 45 -3.40 5.05 -14.81
N MET A 46 -3.65 6.08 -14.00
CA MET A 46 -4.41 5.91 -12.77
C MET A 46 -5.87 5.56 -13.04
N ALA A 47 -6.51 6.17 -14.03
CA ALA A 47 -7.90 5.86 -14.38
C ALA A 47 -8.06 4.40 -14.84
N GLU A 48 -7.06 3.86 -15.55
CA GLU A 48 -7.07 2.47 -16.00
C GLU A 48 -6.75 1.47 -14.88
N ASN A 49 -5.84 1.80 -13.96
CA ASN A 49 -5.30 0.84 -12.99
C ASN A 49 -5.93 0.91 -11.59
N LEU A 50 -6.45 2.07 -11.15
CA LEU A 50 -7.06 2.21 -9.83
C LEU A 50 -8.26 1.28 -9.60
N PRO A 51 -9.19 1.07 -10.56
CA PRO A 51 -10.28 0.12 -10.36
C PRO A 51 -9.79 -1.28 -9.99
N SER A 52 -8.79 -1.80 -10.72
CA SER A 52 -8.19 -3.11 -10.44
C SER A 52 -7.49 -3.16 -9.08
N ALA A 53 -6.84 -2.06 -8.67
CA ALA A 53 -6.23 -1.97 -7.34
C ALA A 53 -7.30 -2.02 -6.24
N TYR A 54 -8.41 -1.28 -6.39
CA TYR A 54 -9.51 -1.32 -5.42
C TYR A 54 -10.14 -2.71 -5.33
N GLU A 55 -10.42 -3.37 -6.46
CA GLU A 55 -10.97 -4.73 -6.50
C GLU A 55 -10.03 -5.74 -5.83
N PHE A 56 -8.71 -5.62 -6.06
CA PHE A 56 -7.71 -6.47 -5.43
C PHE A 56 -7.71 -6.32 -3.91
N PHE A 57 -7.66 -5.08 -3.39
CA PHE A 57 -7.65 -4.84 -1.95
C PHE A 57 -9.00 -5.17 -1.29
N GLU A 58 -10.12 -4.93 -1.95
CA GLU A 58 -11.46 -5.32 -1.48
C GLU A 58 -11.52 -6.84 -1.28
N ALA A 59 -11.08 -7.62 -2.26
CA ALA A 59 -11.04 -9.08 -2.15
C ALA A 59 -10.12 -9.58 -1.01
N LEU A 60 -8.98 -8.93 -0.77
CA LEU A 60 -8.12 -9.27 0.37
C LEU A 60 -8.82 -8.98 1.72
N LEU A 61 -9.51 -7.86 1.81
CA LEU A 61 -10.24 -7.45 3.01
C LEU A 61 -11.45 -8.35 3.29
N GLU A 62 -12.19 -8.74 2.26
CA GLU A 62 -13.30 -9.71 2.39
C GLU A 62 -12.82 -11.06 2.94
N ASN A 63 -11.69 -11.56 2.41
CA ASN A 63 -11.08 -12.78 2.91
C ASN A 63 -10.60 -12.63 4.37
N ALA A 64 -10.03 -11.47 4.72
CA ALA A 64 -9.59 -11.18 6.08
C ALA A 64 -10.76 -11.12 7.08
N VAL A 65 -11.90 -10.53 6.67
CA VAL A 65 -13.13 -10.53 7.46
C VAL A 65 -13.67 -11.95 7.64
N ALA A 66 -13.70 -12.76 6.57
CA ALA A 66 -14.14 -14.15 6.63
C ALA A 66 -13.27 -15.03 7.55
N ARG A 67 -11.96 -14.74 7.63
CA ARG A 67 -11.00 -15.38 8.55
C ARG A 67 -11.04 -14.83 9.98
N GLY A 68 -11.78 -13.74 10.21
CA GLY A 68 -11.90 -13.09 11.51
C GLY A 68 -10.68 -12.24 11.90
N GLU A 69 -9.87 -11.81 10.93
CA GLU A 69 -8.65 -11.01 11.15
C GLU A 69 -8.94 -9.50 11.13
N VAL A 70 -9.91 -9.10 10.31
CA VAL A 70 -10.44 -7.73 10.21
C VAL A 70 -11.86 -7.70 10.77
N ARG A 71 -12.23 -6.60 11.43
CA ARG A 71 -13.55 -6.46 12.05
C ARG A 71 -14.66 -6.51 11.00
N ALA A 72 -15.69 -7.33 11.27
CA ALA A 72 -16.79 -7.56 10.35
C ALA A 72 -17.82 -6.41 10.26
N ASP A 73 -17.68 -5.38 11.10
CA ASP A 73 -18.55 -4.18 11.07
C ASP A 73 -18.12 -3.14 10.03
N LEU A 74 -16.97 -3.34 9.38
CA LEU A 74 -16.39 -2.41 8.42
C LEU A 74 -16.80 -2.76 6.98
N ASP A 75 -17.09 -1.73 6.18
CA ASP A 75 -17.31 -1.85 4.73
C ASP A 75 -15.96 -2.06 4.03
N THR A 76 -15.76 -3.26 3.47
CA THR A 76 -14.53 -3.67 2.78
C THR A 76 -14.23 -2.81 1.56
N LYS A 77 -15.25 -2.32 0.87
CA LYS A 77 -15.11 -1.41 -0.26
C LYS A 77 -14.60 -0.06 0.20
N MET A 78 -15.20 0.50 1.24
CA MET A 78 -14.73 1.76 1.86
C MET A 78 -13.27 1.63 2.31
N LEU A 79 -12.92 0.51 2.97
CA LEU A 79 -11.56 0.24 3.40
C LEU A 79 -10.57 0.17 2.22
N ALA A 80 -10.91 -0.52 1.13
CA ALA A 80 -10.08 -0.58 -0.07
C ALA A 80 -9.86 0.82 -0.69
N TYR A 81 -10.91 1.63 -0.78
CA TYR A 81 -10.86 3.01 -1.26
C TYR A 81 -9.97 3.92 -0.40
N MET A 82 -9.82 3.63 0.89
CA MET A 82 -8.89 4.36 1.76
C MET A 82 -7.48 3.80 1.70
N LEU A 83 -7.33 2.47 1.71
CA LEU A 83 -6.04 1.80 1.84
C LEU A 83 -5.11 2.05 0.63
N VAL A 84 -5.65 2.02 -0.59
CA VAL A 84 -4.88 2.25 -1.82
C VAL A 84 -4.20 3.64 -1.83
N PRO A 85 -4.91 4.77 -1.67
CA PRO A 85 -4.26 6.08 -1.63
C PRO A 85 -3.42 6.28 -0.36
N MET A 86 -3.81 5.70 0.78
CA MET A 86 -2.99 5.76 2.00
C MET A 86 -1.61 5.13 1.80
N ASN A 87 -1.51 4.02 1.06
CA ASN A 87 -0.23 3.42 0.73
C ASN A 87 0.65 4.34 -0.11
N ALA A 88 0.10 4.96 -1.16
CA ALA A 88 0.83 5.92 -1.98
C ALA A 88 1.34 7.10 -1.13
N HIS A 89 0.45 7.67 -0.30
CA HIS A 89 0.81 8.79 0.58
C HIS A 89 1.80 8.40 1.68
N PHE A 90 1.79 7.16 2.16
CA PHE A 90 2.79 6.67 3.11
C PHE A 90 4.20 6.70 2.50
N VAL A 91 4.34 6.18 1.27
CA VAL A 91 5.63 6.21 0.56
C VAL A 91 6.07 7.65 0.28
N GLU A 92 5.16 8.50 -0.20
CA GLU A 92 5.42 9.93 -0.42
C GLU A 92 5.88 10.63 0.86
N TYR A 93 5.18 10.42 1.98
CA TYR A 93 5.56 10.97 3.27
C TYR A 93 6.99 10.58 3.66
N TYR A 94 7.35 9.30 3.50
CA TYR A 94 8.70 8.85 3.81
C TYR A 94 9.75 9.56 2.94
N MET A 95 9.51 9.64 1.63
CA MET A 95 10.44 10.24 0.67
C MET A 95 10.57 11.77 0.83
N GLU A 96 9.52 12.45 1.31
CA GLU A 96 9.53 13.91 1.46
C GLU A 96 10.04 14.37 2.84
N HIS A 97 9.92 13.53 3.87
CA HIS A 97 10.10 13.97 5.25
C HIS A 97 11.06 13.13 6.09
N VAL A 98 11.42 11.91 5.68
CA VAL A 98 12.22 10.99 6.50
C VAL A 98 13.52 10.60 5.79
N GLY A 99 13.39 9.95 4.64
CA GLY A 99 14.49 9.51 3.79
C GLY A 99 14.25 9.93 2.34
N ASN A 100 15.10 9.48 1.41
CA ASN A 100 14.90 9.74 -0.04
C ASN A 100 15.26 8.51 -0.89
N ASP A 101 15.32 7.33 -0.25
CA ASP A 101 15.71 6.07 -0.87
C ASP A 101 14.79 4.95 -0.37
N TYR A 102 14.68 3.87 -1.16
CA TYR A 102 13.99 2.64 -0.79
C TYR A 102 14.90 1.77 0.09
N ASP A 103 15.07 2.18 1.35
CA ASP A 103 16.03 1.61 2.29
C ASP A 103 15.37 0.85 3.46
N GLU A 104 16.19 0.40 4.42
CA GLU A 104 15.71 -0.27 5.63
C GLU A 104 14.82 0.64 6.49
N GLY A 105 15.04 1.97 6.47
CA GLY A 105 14.22 2.91 7.22
C GLY A 105 12.79 3.00 6.70
N LEU A 106 12.57 2.81 5.40
CA LEU A 106 11.22 2.72 4.82
C LEU A 106 10.50 1.46 5.29
N VAL A 107 11.23 0.36 5.49
CA VAL A 107 10.68 -0.89 6.05
C VAL A 107 10.30 -0.69 7.52
N ASP A 108 11.12 -0.01 8.30
CA ASP A 108 10.80 0.30 9.70
C ASP A 108 9.56 1.22 9.82
N ALA A 109 9.44 2.21 8.94
CA ALA A 109 8.26 3.08 8.88
C ALA A 109 7.01 2.31 8.43
N LEU A 110 7.18 1.34 7.53
CA LEU A 110 6.12 0.47 7.05
C LEU A 110 5.56 -0.40 8.19
N ASP A 111 6.42 -0.89 9.09
CA ASP A 111 5.97 -1.66 10.25
C ASP A 111 5.04 -0.83 11.14
N GLN A 112 5.35 0.45 11.35
CA GLN A 112 4.46 1.36 12.09
C GLN A 112 3.13 1.60 11.35
N PHE A 113 3.16 1.72 10.03
CA PHE A 113 1.97 1.88 9.21
C PHE A 113 1.07 0.64 9.27
N VAL A 114 1.65 -0.57 9.18
CA VAL A 114 0.92 -1.83 9.31
C VAL A 114 0.34 -2.01 10.71
N ASP A 115 1.08 -1.64 11.76
CA ASP A 115 0.59 -1.71 13.14
C ASP A 115 -0.56 -0.72 13.41
N LEU A 116 -0.52 0.47 12.79
CA LEU A 116 -1.63 1.42 12.81
C LEU A 116 -2.88 0.81 12.18
N LEU A 117 -2.74 0.16 11.02
CA LEU A 117 -3.85 -0.53 10.36
C LEU A 117 -4.35 -1.69 11.23
N ARG A 118 -3.46 -2.53 11.76
CA ARG A 118 -3.81 -3.64 12.66
C ARG A 118 -4.60 -3.17 13.86
N SER A 119 -4.18 -2.08 14.49
CA SER A 119 -4.87 -1.51 15.65
C SER A 119 -6.20 -0.84 15.29
N GLY A 120 -6.34 -0.33 14.07
CA GLY A 120 -7.54 0.38 13.63
C GLY A 120 -8.66 -0.54 13.11
N ILE A 121 -8.30 -1.59 12.37
CA ILE A 121 -9.26 -2.45 11.65
C ILE A 121 -9.15 -3.94 12.04
N GLY A 122 -8.12 -4.33 12.77
CA GLY A 122 -7.94 -5.70 13.23
C GLY A 122 -8.96 -6.10 14.28
N ARG A 123 -9.20 -7.40 14.41
CA ARG A 123 -9.98 -7.97 15.50
C ARG A 123 -9.06 -8.24 16.71
N ASP A 124 -9.55 -7.92 17.91
CA ASP A 124 -8.91 -8.24 19.19
C ASP A 124 -8.73 -9.75 19.42
#